data_AF-A0A7Y7XIE7-F1
#
_entry.id   AF-A0A7Y7XIE7-F1
#
_cell.length_a   1.000
_cell.length_b   1.000
_cell.length_c   1.000
_cell.angle_alpha   90.00
_cell.angle_beta   90.00
_cell.angle_gamma   90.00
#
_symmetry.space_group_name_H-M   'P 1'
#
loop_
_entity.id
_entity.type
_entity.pdbx_description
1 polymer ?
#
loop_
_entity_poly.entity_id
_entity_poly.type
_entity_poly.pdbx_seq_one_letter_code
_entity_poly.pdbx_strand_id
1 'polypeptide(L)'
;MGFIEEAPMSKWAVTFVDDHGVRDTEHFECASQPDLEQAARLIRAKLLPVPAALDLNDLDGRTPEPTVKSLKDQNSIQILSITPSP
;
A
#
# COMPACT_ATOMS: atom_id res chain seq x y z
N MET A 1 -8.73 -34.32 7.83
CA MET A 1 -9.16 -32.93 8.09
C MET A 1 -7.94 -32.06 7.87
N GLY A 2 -7.88 -31.35 6.75
CA GLY A 2 -6.78 -30.43 6.46
C GLY A 2 -6.85 -29.29 7.45
N PHE A 3 -5.82 -29.13 8.26
CA PHE A 3 -5.57 -27.89 8.97
C PHE A 3 -5.37 -26.85 7.88
N ILE A 4 -6.35 -25.98 7.66
CA ILE A 4 -6.04 -24.70 7.06
C ILE A 4 -5.19 -24.00 8.11
N GLU A 5 -3.86 -24.10 7.95
CA GLU A 5 -2.94 -23.20 8.61
C GLU A 5 -3.34 -21.82 8.12
N GLU A 6 -4.17 -21.13 8.90
CA GLU A 6 -4.42 -19.72 8.73
C GLU A 6 -3.06 -19.05 8.90
N ALA A 7 -2.41 -18.77 7.77
CA ALA A 7 -1.08 -18.16 7.77
C ALA A 7 -1.12 -16.96 8.72
N PRO A 8 -0.25 -16.90 9.75
CA PRO A 8 -0.30 -15.83 10.72
C PRO A 8 -0.15 -14.52 9.95
N MET A 9 -1.23 -13.73 9.89
CA MET A 9 -1.16 -12.43 9.25
C MET A 9 -0.14 -11.61 10.02
N SER A 10 1.00 -11.36 9.37
CA SER A 10 2.05 -10.55 9.97
C SER A 10 1.62 -9.09 9.84
N LYS A 11 1.79 -8.31 10.90
CA LYS A 11 1.60 -6.86 10.82
C LYS A 11 2.83 -6.26 10.17
N TRP A 12 2.60 -5.36 9.24
CA TRP A 12 3.64 -4.63 8.52
C TRP A 12 3.44 -3.15 8.75
N ALA A 13 4.45 -2.50 9.33
CA ALA A 13 4.51 -1.07 9.47
C ALA A 13 5.07 -0.48 8.18
N VAL A 14 4.21 0.23 7.44
CA VAL A 14 4.55 0.93 6.21
C VAL A 14 4.71 2.39 6.55
N THR A 15 5.93 2.89 6.44
CA THR A 15 6.24 4.31 6.60
C THR A 15 6.21 4.98 5.24
N PHE A 16 5.45 6.05 5.09
CA PHE A 16 5.36 6.86 3.88
C PHE A 16 5.42 8.33 4.24
N VAL A 17 5.65 9.18 3.23
CA VAL A 17 5.49 10.63 3.35
C VAL A 17 4.24 11.03 2.58
N ASP A 18 3.44 11.96 3.11
CA ASP A 18 2.28 12.51 2.43
C ASP A 18 2.61 13.77 1.59
N ASP A 19 1.60 14.37 0.94
CA ASP A 19 1.74 15.59 0.14
C ASP A 19 2.31 16.78 0.92
N HIS A 20 2.04 16.85 2.21
CA HIS A 20 2.57 17.88 3.09
C HIS A 20 4.04 17.62 3.50
N GLY A 21 4.64 16.51 3.07
CA GLY A 21 5.97 16.10 3.49
C GLY A 21 6.02 15.54 4.91
N VAL A 22 4.87 15.21 5.51
CA VAL A 22 4.77 14.59 6.83
C VAL A 22 4.94 13.09 6.70
N ARG A 23 5.73 12.51 7.60
CA ARG A 23 6.00 11.08 7.62
C ARG A 23 4.97 10.39 8.51
N ASP A 24 4.19 9.52 7.90
CA ASP A 24 3.19 8.69 8.58
C ASP A 24 3.56 7.22 8.49
N THR A 25 3.19 6.47 9.54
CA THR A 25 3.45 5.03 9.63
C THR A 25 2.16 4.28 9.88
N GLU A 26 1.81 3.41 8.93
CA GLU A 26 0.55 2.69 8.93
C GLU A 26 0.76 1.19 9.04
N HIS A 27 -0.04 0.54 9.86
CA HIS A 27 0.07 -0.88 10.12
C HIS A 27 -0.97 -1.66 9.30
N PHE A 28 -0.51 -2.60 8.50
CA PHE A 28 -1.35 -3.46 7.68
C PHE A 28 -1.10 -4.93 7.97
N GLU A 29 -2.16 -5.74 7.91
CA GLU A 29 -2.09 -7.18 8.13
C GLU A 29 -1.87 -7.87 6.77
N CYS A 30 -0.72 -8.52 6.61
CA CYS A 30 -0.37 -9.22 5.37
C CYS A 30 0.32 -10.55 5.67
N ALA A 31 -0.08 -11.60 4.94
CA ALA A 31 0.48 -12.95 5.12
C ALA A 31 1.97 -13.06 4.73
N SER A 32 2.49 -12.11 3.94
CA SER A 32 3.90 -12.02 3.56
C SER A 32 4.31 -10.55 3.44
N GLN A 33 5.62 -10.29 3.33
CA GLN A 33 6.14 -8.94 3.17
C GLN A 33 5.48 -8.27 1.96
N PRO A 34 4.70 -7.18 2.15
CA PRO A 34 4.12 -6.49 1.02
C PRO A 34 5.21 -5.77 0.26
N ASP A 35 5.16 -5.84 -1.07
CA ASP A 35 5.96 -4.99 -1.94
C ASP A 35 5.47 -3.54 -1.88
N LEU A 36 6.27 -2.62 -2.43
CA LEU A 36 5.92 -1.21 -2.54
C LEU A 36 4.56 -1.01 -3.20
N GLU A 37 4.23 -1.78 -4.23
CA GLU A 37 2.92 -1.74 -4.88
C GLU A 37 1.77 -2.15 -3.96
N GLN A 38 1.93 -3.24 -3.20
CA GLN A 38 0.90 -3.69 -2.26
C GLN A 38 0.71 -2.68 -1.13
N ALA A 39 1.81 -2.19 -0.55
CA ALA A 39 1.79 -1.14 0.46
C ALA A 39 1.14 0.15 -0.09
N ALA A 40 1.40 0.51 -1.34
CA ALA A 40 0.78 1.67 -2.00
C ALA A 40 -0.73 1.47 -2.15
N ARG A 41 -1.17 0.29 -2.61
CA ARG A 41 -2.60 -0.03 -2.71
C ARG A 41 -3.31 0.07 -1.36
N LEU A 42 -2.68 -0.41 -0.29
CA LEU A 42 -3.19 -0.38 1.07
C LEU A 42 -3.28 1.05 1.62
N ILE A 43 -2.21 1.83 1.52
CA ILE A 43 -2.19 3.25 1.91
C ILE A 43 -3.27 4.02 1.16
N ARG A 44 -3.33 3.85 -0.17
CA ARG A 44 -4.33 4.51 -1.01
C ARG A 44 -5.75 4.13 -0.59
N ALA A 45 -6.03 2.85 -0.33
CA ALA A 45 -7.34 2.41 0.13
C ALA A 45 -7.74 3.00 1.48
N LYS A 46 -6.75 3.27 2.36
CA LYS A 46 -6.96 3.83 3.70
C LYS A 46 -7.07 5.36 3.73
N LEU A 47 -6.19 6.07 3.01
CA LEU A 47 -6.15 7.54 2.96
C LEU A 47 -7.16 8.14 1.99
N LEU A 48 -7.46 7.43 0.90
CA LEU A 48 -8.39 7.87 -0.14
C LEU A 48 -9.56 6.88 -0.26
N PRO A 49 -10.36 6.68 0.80
CA PRO A 49 -11.56 5.86 0.76
C PRO A 49 -12.67 6.63 0.03
N VAL A 50 -12.53 6.85 -1.28
CA VAL A 50 -13.53 7.57 -2.07
C VAL A 50 -13.65 6.98 -3.49
N PRO A 51 -14.83 7.13 -4.13
CA PRO A 51 -15.65 5.98 -4.49
C PRO A 51 -15.63 5.81 -6.00
N ALA A 52 -15.25 4.61 -6.47
CA ALA A 52 -15.61 4.07 -7.78
C ALA A 52 -15.31 4.88 -9.06
N ALA A 53 -14.71 6.09 -9.00
CA ALA A 53 -14.57 6.98 -10.16
C ALA A 53 -13.11 7.36 -10.50
N LEU A 54 -12.13 6.99 -9.67
CA LEU A 54 -10.75 6.99 -10.15
C LEU A 54 -10.60 5.72 -11.00
N ASP A 55 -10.78 5.91 -12.30
CA ASP A 55 -10.66 4.87 -13.32
C ASP A 55 -9.24 4.27 -13.23
N LEU A 56 -9.12 3.19 -12.46
CA LEU A 56 -7.88 2.42 -12.29
C LEU A 56 -7.48 1.69 -13.59
N ASN A 57 -8.29 1.81 -14.63
CA ASN A 57 -8.09 1.19 -15.94
C ASN A 57 -6.94 1.84 -16.72
N ASP A 58 -6.50 3.05 -16.35
CA ASP A 58 -5.32 3.72 -16.93
C ASP A 58 -3.99 3.36 -16.24
N LEU A 59 -4.04 2.64 -15.11
CA LEU A 59 -2.85 2.22 -14.39
C LEU A 59 -2.27 0.91 -14.92
N ASP A 60 -3.10 0.11 -15.60
CA ASP A 60 -2.67 -1.15 -16.20
C ASP A 60 -2.13 -0.90 -17.62
N GLY A 61 -0.83 -1.11 -17.81
CA GLY A 61 -0.35 -1.31 -19.18
C GLY A 61 1.11 -1.01 -19.50
N ARG A 62 1.85 -0.19 -18.73
CA ARG A 62 3.22 0.21 -19.16
C ARG A 62 4.27 0.48 -18.08
N THR A 63 3.94 0.47 -16.79
CA THR A 63 4.91 0.84 -15.73
C THR A 63 4.98 -0.24 -14.67
N PRO A 64 6.17 -0.68 -14.22
CA PRO A 64 6.26 -1.45 -12.98
C PRO A 64 5.77 -0.56 -11.83
N GLU A 65 4.81 -1.03 -11.04
CA GLU A 65 4.28 -0.32 -9.86
C GLU A 65 3.40 0.92 -10.16
N PRO A 66 2.33 0.79 -10.96
CA PRO A 66 1.53 1.93 -11.38
C PRO A 66 0.77 2.57 -10.21
N THR A 67 0.47 1.81 -9.15
CA THR A 67 -0.13 2.36 -7.93
C THR A 67 0.85 3.23 -7.16
N VAL A 68 2.12 2.82 -7.03
CA VAL A 68 3.17 3.61 -6.34
C VAL A 68 3.37 4.92 -7.09
N LYS A 69 3.51 4.84 -8.41
CA LYS A 69 3.67 6.02 -9.25
C LYS A 69 2.48 6.95 -9.15
N SER A 70 1.25 6.44 -9.17
CA SER A 70 0.04 7.28 -9.05
C SER A 70 -0.09 7.92 -7.68
N LEU A 71 0.24 7.21 -6.60
CA LEU A 71 0.28 7.80 -5.26
C LEU A 71 1.25 8.96 -5.19
N LYS A 72 2.44 8.81 -5.79
CA LYS A 72 3.45 9.86 -5.83
C LYS A 72 3.09 11.01 -6.76
N ASP A 73 2.55 10.72 -7.95
CA ASP A 73 2.31 11.72 -8.99
C ASP A 73 1.01 12.51 -8.70
N GLN A 74 -0.03 11.83 -8.22
CA GLN A 74 -1.34 12.43 -7.97
C GLN A 74 -1.52 12.94 -6.55
N ASN A 75 -0.86 12.31 -5.57
CA ASN A 75 -1.06 12.62 -4.14
C ASN A 75 0.26 12.95 -3.44
N SER A 76 1.38 13.07 -4.17
CA SER A 76 2.72 13.32 -3.59
C SER A 76 3.12 12.34 -2.49
N ILE A 77 2.45 11.17 -2.41
CA ILE A 77 2.70 10.17 -1.37
C ILE A 77 3.82 9.24 -1.83
N GLN A 78 4.83 9.05 -0.98
CA GLN A 78 5.95 8.16 -1.27
C GLN A 78 6.25 7.25 -0.11
N ILE A 79 6.24 5.94 -0.37
CA ILE A 79 6.62 4.92 0.61
C ILE A 79 8.12 4.99 0.85
N LEU A 80 8.51 5.07 2.12
CA LEU A 80 9.89 5.17 2.56
C LEU A 80 10.44 3.81 2.99
N SER A 81 9.66 3.04 3.74
CA SER A 81 10.08 1.73 4.24
C SER A 81 8.91 0.85 4.65
N ILE A 82 9.09 -0.45 4.54
CA ILE A 82 8.14 -1.49 4.95
C ILE A 82 8.89 -2.40 5.90
N THR A 83 8.50 -2.39 7.16
CA THR A 83 9.13 -3.20 8.22
C THR A 83 8.10 -4.09 8.89
N PRO A 84 8.45 -5.33 9.26
CA PRO A 84 7.55 -6.17 10.06
C PRO A 84 7.33 -5.51 11.43
N SER A 85 6.09 -5.48 11.87
CA SER A 85 5.66 -4.96 13.17
C SER A 85 5.45 -6.16 14.12
N PRO A 86 5.99 -6.10 15.35
CA PRO A 86 5.94 -7.19 16.33
C PRO A 86 4.53 -7.43 16.91
#